data_AF-A0A7S3TJJ1-F1
#
_entry.id   AF-A0A7S3TJJ1-F1
#
_cell.length_a   1.000
_cell.length_b   1.000
_cell.length_c   1.000
_cell.angle_alpha   90.00
_cell.angle_beta   90.00
_cell.angle_gamma   90.00
#
_symmetry.space_group_name_H-M   'P 1'
#
loop_
_entity.id
_entity.type
_entity.pdbx_description
1 polymer ?
#
loop_
_entity_poly.entity_id
_entity_poly.type
_entity_poly.pdbx_seq_one_letter_code
_entity_poly.pdbx_strand_id
1 'polypeptide(L)'
;MVKPSELAPETSAIMNKLVTNYLDPECFKVIEGGPDVSKAVGEEDFDVVFFTGSTEKGKLVAQAAAKHLTPCILELGGKCPVVVSNSAKANLDFAVHKTVTSKFGNSGQTCIAPDYALVHESIHDDYVAKMKEFVEKHYSDARNHNETGRVISQ
;
A
#
# COMPACT_ATOMS: atom_id res chain seq x y z
N MET A 1 -19.02 -3.28 -9.67
CA MET A 1 -18.01 -3.03 -10.72
C MET A 1 -16.64 -2.82 -10.07
N VAL A 2 -15.54 -3.22 -10.72
CA VAL A 2 -14.16 -3.05 -10.23
C VAL A 2 -13.28 -2.43 -11.33
N LYS A 3 -12.46 -1.44 -10.98
CA LYS A 3 -11.42 -0.87 -11.85
C LYS A 3 -10.03 -1.15 -11.26
N PRO A 4 -9.30 -2.18 -11.74
CA PRO A 4 -7.96 -2.49 -11.27
C PRO A 4 -6.92 -1.44 -11.74
N SER A 5 -5.77 -1.42 -11.05
CA SER A 5 -4.65 -0.51 -11.38
C SER A 5 -3.94 -0.96 -12.65
N GLU A 6 -3.70 -0.02 -13.56
CA GLU A 6 -2.90 -0.22 -14.77
C GLU A 6 -1.42 -0.50 -14.47
N LEU A 7 -0.94 -0.21 -13.26
CA LEU A 7 0.43 -0.49 -12.83
C LEU A 7 0.68 -1.96 -12.51
N ALA A 8 -0.36 -2.79 -12.42
CA ALA A 8 -0.28 -4.22 -12.21
C ALA A 8 -1.02 -5.00 -13.31
N PRO A 9 -0.55 -4.91 -14.58
CA PRO A 9 -1.32 -5.36 -15.75
C PRO A 9 -1.64 -6.85 -15.72
N GLU A 10 -0.72 -7.70 -15.28
CA GLU A 10 -0.95 -9.14 -15.20
C GLU A 10 -2.02 -9.50 -14.16
N THR A 11 -2.02 -8.80 -13.02
CA THR A 11 -3.06 -8.96 -11.98
C THR A 11 -4.41 -8.44 -12.45
N SER A 12 -4.43 -7.32 -13.18
CA SER A 12 -5.63 -6.77 -13.82
C SER A 12 -6.25 -7.78 -14.79
N ALA A 13 -5.44 -8.32 -15.70
CA ALA A 13 -5.88 -9.25 -16.73
C ALA A 13 -6.42 -10.56 -16.14
N ILE A 14 -5.73 -11.14 -15.16
CA ILE A 14 -6.22 -12.37 -14.51
C ILE A 14 -7.48 -12.12 -13.69
N MET A 15 -7.61 -10.95 -13.04
CA MET A 15 -8.83 -10.58 -12.31
C MET A 15 -10.02 -10.51 -13.27
N ASN A 16 -9.86 -9.83 -14.41
CA ASN A 16 -10.91 -9.73 -15.42
C ASN A 16 -11.33 -11.12 -15.93
N LYS A 17 -10.35 -11.97 -16.26
CA LYS A 17 -10.61 -13.35 -16.69
C LYS A 17 -11.37 -14.16 -15.64
N LEU A 18 -10.96 -14.10 -14.37
CA LEU A 18 -11.59 -14.88 -13.31
C LEU A 18 -13.00 -14.36 -12.98
N VAL A 19 -13.18 -13.05 -12.85
CA VAL A 19 -14.51 -12.48 -12.58
C VAL A 19 -15.49 -12.83 -13.70
N THR A 20 -15.07 -12.68 -14.95
CA THR A 20 -15.93 -13.00 -16.11
C THR A 20 -16.30 -14.49 -16.18
N ASN A 21 -15.40 -15.39 -15.77
CA ASN A 21 -15.63 -16.83 -15.89
C ASN A 21 -16.45 -17.42 -14.72
N TYR A 22 -16.42 -16.78 -13.55
CA TYR A 22 -16.93 -17.39 -12.31
C TYR A 22 -18.04 -16.58 -11.63
N LEU A 23 -18.23 -15.30 -11.97
CA LEU A 23 -19.25 -14.44 -11.39
C LEU A 23 -20.29 -14.02 -12.42
N ASP A 24 -21.48 -13.68 -11.94
CA ASP A 24 -22.56 -13.18 -12.78
C ASP A 24 -22.14 -11.86 -13.46
N PRO A 25 -22.09 -11.81 -14.80
CA PRO A 25 -21.65 -10.62 -15.54
C PRO A 25 -22.62 -9.44 -15.45
N GLU A 26 -23.86 -9.64 -15.04
CA GLU A 26 -24.81 -8.56 -14.79
C GLU A 26 -24.52 -7.85 -13.46
N CYS A 27 -24.01 -8.59 -12.47
CA CYS A 27 -23.70 -8.07 -11.13
C CYS A 27 -22.23 -7.63 -10.99
N PHE A 28 -21.30 -8.34 -11.62
CA PHE A 28 -19.85 -8.16 -11.47
C PHE A 28 -19.19 -7.88 -12.81
N LYS A 29 -18.57 -6.71 -12.93
CA LYS A 29 -17.82 -6.28 -14.11
C LYS A 29 -16.46 -5.73 -13.71
N VAL A 30 -15.42 -6.12 -14.45
CA VAL A 30 -14.08 -5.56 -14.36
C VAL A 30 -13.86 -4.67 -15.58
N ILE A 31 -13.49 -3.42 -15.35
CA ILE A 31 -13.19 -2.46 -16.41
C ILE A 31 -11.72 -2.07 -16.28
N GLU A 32 -10.91 -2.49 -17.24
CA GLU A 32 -9.47 -2.23 -17.26
C GLU A 32 -9.15 -0.93 -18.01
N GLY A 33 -8.06 -0.26 -17.63
CA GLY A 33 -7.59 0.93 -18.35
C GLY A 33 -6.84 1.92 -17.46
N GLY A 34 -6.36 3.00 -18.07
CA GLY A 34 -5.61 4.05 -17.38
C GLY A 34 -6.49 5.16 -16.78
N PRO A 35 -5.92 6.37 -16.59
CA PRO A 35 -6.62 7.53 -16.03
C PRO A 35 -7.89 7.94 -16.77
N ASP A 36 -7.92 7.85 -18.11
CA ASP A 36 -9.09 8.24 -18.90
C ASP A 36 -10.30 7.34 -18.61
N VAL A 37 -10.08 6.04 -18.48
CA VAL A 37 -11.11 5.08 -18.08
C VAL A 37 -11.56 5.32 -16.64
N SER A 38 -10.62 5.60 -15.73
CA SER A 38 -10.96 5.98 -14.35
C SER A 38 -11.83 7.22 -14.27
N LYS A 39 -11.59 8.22 -15.12
CA LYS A 39 -12.39 9.44 -15.18
C LYS A 39 -13.79 9.16 -15.70
N ALA A 40 -13.92 8.43 -16.82
CA ALA A 40 -15.21 8.06 -17.38
C ALA A 40 -16.04 7.24 -16.37
N VAL A 41 -15.41 6.25 -15.73
CA VAL A 41 -16.01 5.50 -14.63
C VAL A 41 -16.49 6.41 -13.51
N GLY A 42 -15.67 7.37 -13.06
CA GLY A 42 -16.05 8.27 -11.97
C GLY A 42 -17.20 9.23 -12.28
N GLU A 43 -17.61 9.36 -13.54
CA GLU A 43 -18.75 10.20 -13.96
C GLU A 43 -20.10 9.46 -13.88
N GLU A 44 -20.09 8.12 -13.76
CA GLU A 44 -21.28 7.29 -13.61
C GLU A 44 -21.93 7.44 -12.22
N ASP A 45 -23.23 7.15 -12.14
CA ASP A 45 -24.03 7.23 -10.91
C ASP A 45 -23.95 5.91 -10.11
N PHE A 46 -23.10 5.90 -9.08
CA PHE A 46 -22.94 4.76 -8.17
C PHE A 46 -23.61 5.04 -6.83
N ASP A 47 -24.11 3.98 -6.19
CA ASP A 47 -24.62 4.06 -4.81
C ASP A 47 -23.50 4.23 -3.77
N VAL A 48 -22.31 3.69 -4.04
CA VAL A 48 -21.11 3.80 -3.18
C VAL A 48 -19.85 3.72 -4.04
N VAL A 49 -18.85 4.54 -3.72
CA VAL A 49 -17.51 4.45 -4.32
C VAL A 49 -16.47 4.04 -3.28
N PHE A 50 -15.70 3.00 -3.59
CA PHE A 50 -14.56 2.56 -2.80
C PHE A 50 -13.27 2.80 -3.59
N PHE A 51 -12.32 3.54 -2.99
CA PHE A 51 -11.06 3.86 -3.63
C PHE A 51 -9.88 3.62 -2.68
N THR A 52 -8.84 2.97 -3.20
CA THR A 52 -7.53 2.84 -2.53
C THR A 52 -6.46 3.48 -3.41
N GLY A 53 -5.67 4.39 -2.84
CA GLY A 53 -4.60 5.05 -3.60
C GLY A 53 -4.05 6.30 -2.94
N SER A 54 -3.57 7.25 -3.75
CA SER A 54 -3.00 8.49 -3.24
C SER A 54 -4.07 9.48 -2.79
N THR A 55 -3.74 10.32 -1.80
CA THR A 55 -4.61 11.40 -1.32
C THR A 55 -5.02 12.36 -2.42
N GLU A 56 -4.13 12.63 -3.38
CA GLU A 56 -4.42 13.46 -4.55
C GLU A 56 -5.53 12.85 -5.40
N LYS A 57 -5.41 11.58 -5.79
CA LYS A 57 -6.43 10.88 -6.58
C LYS A 57 -7.73 10.68 -5.78
N GLY A 58 -7.64 10.41 -4.48
CA GLY A 58 -8.81 10.30 -3.61
C GLY A 58 -9.66 11.57 -3.57
N LYS A 59 -9.04 12.76 -3.63
CA LYS A 59 -9.78 14.03 -3.77
C LYS A 59 -10.53 14.12 -5.09
N LEU A 60 -9.92 13.70 -6.20
CA LEU A 60 -10.58 13.68 -7.51
C LEU A 60 -11.78 12.73 -7.52
N VAL A 61 -11.64 11.56 -6.89
CA VAL A 61 -12.75 10.60 -6.72
C VAL A 61 -13.89 11.22 -5.92
N ALA A 62 -13.58 11.84 -4.76
CA ALA A 62 -14.60 12.50 -3.94
C ALA A 62 -15.31 13.65 -4.68
N GLN A 63 -14.57 14.43 -5.49
CA GLN A 63 -15.14 15.49 -6.31
C GLN A 63 -16.11 14.96 -7.37
N ALA A 64 -15.78 13.82 -8.00
CA ALA A 64 -16.66 13.20 -9.00
C ALA A 64 -17.92 12.63 -8.34
N ALA A 65 -17.77 11.89 -7.24
CA ALA A 65 -18.86 11.32 -6.44
C ALA A 65 -19.84 12.38 -5.89
N ALA A 66 -19.33 13.57 -5.54
CA ALA A 66 -20.16 14.66 -5.03
C ALA A 66 -21.25 15.13 -6.02
N LYS A 67 -21.06 14.93 -7.33
CA LYS A 67 -22.07 15.28 -8.36
C LYS A 67 -23.37 14.50 -8.20
N HIS A 68 -23.29 13.28 -7.64
CA HIS A 68 -24.41 12.35 -7.47
C HIS A 68 -24.76 12.11 -6.00
N LEU A 69 -24.12 12.85 -5.08
CA LEU A 69 -24.21 12.62 -3.62
C LEU A 69 -23.80 11.19 -3.20
N THR A 70 -22.91 10.56 -3.98
CA THR A 70 -22.44 9.21 -3.72
C THR A 70 -21.51 9.17 -2.50
N PRO A 71 -21.79 8.36 -1.47
CA PRO A 71 -20.86 8.15 -0.36
C PRO A 71 -19.56 7.50 -0.82
N CYS A 72 -18.44 7.93 -0.23
CA CYS A 72 -17.10 7.46 -0.55
C CYS A 72 -16.43 6.77 0.63
N ILE A 73 -15.72 5.67 0.36
CA ILE A 73 -14.74 5.05 1.24
C ILE A 73 -13.36 5.25 0.60
N LEU A 74 -12.49 6.00 1.27
CA LEU A 74 -11.17 6.39 0.73
C LEU A 74 -10.05 5.82 1.62
N GLU A 75 -9.40 4.77 1.14
CA GLU A 75 -8.24 4.14 1.77
C GLU A 75 -6.96 4.77 1.21
N LEU A 76 -6.38 5.71 1.96
CA LEU A 76 -5.30 6.57 1.49
C LEU A 76 -3.97 6.27 2.19
N GLY A 77 -2.91 6.95 1.72
CA GLY A 77 -1.59 6.88 2.35
C GLY A 77 -1.39 7.88 3.49
N GLY A 78 -0.17 7.87 4.00
CA GLY A 78 0.31 8.78 5.04
C GLY A 78 1.74 8.43 5.43
N LYS A 79 2.22 9.02 6.53
CA LYS A 79 3.53 8.67 7.12
C LYS A 79 3.28 7.97 8.45
N CYS A 80 3.33 6.65 8.47
CA CYS A 80 3.12 5.86 9.68
C CYS A 80 4.37 5.89 10.59
N PRO A 81 4.33 6.56 11.77
CA PRO A 81 5.46 6.59 12.67
C PRO A 81 5.61 5.29 13.45
N VAL A 82 6.85 4.93 13.77
CA VAL A 82 7.19 3.97 14.83
C VAL A 82 7.80 4.73 15.99
N VAL A 83 7.19 4.68 17.17
CA VAL A 83 7.72 5.35 18.38
C VAL A 83 8.38 4.32 19.28
N VAL A 84 9.68 4.48 19.54
CA VAL A 84 10.49 3.57 20.35
C VAL A 84 10.98 4.31 21.60
N SER A 85 10.26 4.12 22.71
CA SER A 85 10.63 4.70 24.01
C SER A 85 11.78 3.94 24.69
N ASN A 86 12.44 4.56 25.67
CA ASN A 86 13.50 3.92 26.46
C ASN A 86 13.07 2.62 27.18
N SER A 87 11.78 2.44 27.46
CA SER A 87 11.24 1.19 28.03
C SER A 87 11.43 -0.01 27.11
N ALA A 88 11.62 0.21 25.80
CA ALA A 88 11.92 -0.83 24.84
C ALA A 88 13.34 -1.39 24.96
N LYS A 89 14.21 -0.81 25.83
CA LYS A 89 15.62 -1.24 25.98
C LYS A 89 15.76 -2.75 26.23
N ALA A 90 14.89 -3.32 27.07
CA ALA A 90 14.93 -4.76 27.38
C ALA A 90 14.50 -5.66 26.20
N ASN A 91 13.82 -5.10 25.20
CA ASN A 91 13.26 -5.82 24.05
C ASN A 91 13.64 -5.15 22.72
N LEU A 92 14.82 -4.54 22.65
CA LEU A 92 15.21 -3.69 21.53
C LEU A 92 15.30 -4.49 20.22
N ASP A 93 15.75 -5.74 20.29
CA ASP A 93 15.80 -6.66 19.15
C ASP A 93 14.41 -6.93 18.56
N PHE A 94 13.39 -7.07 19.41
CA PHE A 94 12.02 -7.26 18.96
C PHE A 94 11.49 -6.01 18.25
N ALA A 95 11.75 -4.82 18.80
CA ALA A 95 11.37 -3.56 18.19
C ALA A 95 12.03 -3.37 16.81
N VAL A 96 13.32 -3.71 16.70
CA VAL A 96 14.07 -3.71 15.43
C VAL A 96 13.47 -4.70 14.44
N HIS A 97 13.32 -5.96 14.82
CA HIS A 97 12.76 -7.01 13.97
C HIS A 97 11.40 -6.61 13.40
N LYS A 98 10.47 -6.13 14.26
CA LYS A 98 9.15 -5.68 13.81
C LYS A 98 9.22 -4.48 12.87
N THR A 99 10.07 -3.50 13.17
CA THR A 99 10.18 -2.31 12.32
C THR A 99 10.75 -2.65 10.95
N VAL A 100 11.84 -3.41 10.90
CA VAL A 100 12.54 -3.74 9.66
C VAL A 100 11.69 -4.66 8.78
N THR A 101 11.15 -5.74 9.33
CA THR A 101 10.32 -6.67 8.53
C THR A 101 9.09 -5.97 7.93
N SER A 102 8.41 -5.11 8.70
CA SER A 102 7.29 -4.32 8.19
C SER A 102 7.72 -3.26 7.17
N LYS A 103 8.91 -2.68 7.30
CA LYS A 103 9.43 -1.69 6.34
C LYS A 103 9.82 -2.32 5.00
N PHE A 104 10.46 -3.49 5.03
CA PHE A 104 11.04 -4.11 3.84
C PHE A 104 10.05 -5.00 3.09
N GLY A 105 8.94 -5.42 3.72
CA GLY A 105 7.83 -6.09 3.05
C GLY A 105 7.31 -5.28 1.85
N ASN A 106 7.16 -5.95 0.70
CA ASN A 106 6.81 -5.31 -0.58
C ASN A 106 7.71 -4.12 -0.97
N SER A 107 8.98 -4.14 -0.56
CA SER A 107 9.93 -3.02 -0.73
C SER A 107 9.45 -1.71 -0.09
N GLY A 108 8.66 -1.81 0.97
CA GLY A 108 8.07 -0.67 1.66
C GLY A 108 6.91 -0.01 0.93
N GLN A 109 6.46 -0.56 -0.20
CA GLN A 109 5.30 -0.08 -0.95
C GLN A 109 3.99 -0.59 -0.33
N THR A 110 3.77 -0.19 0.92
CA THR A 110 2.60 -0.58 1.71
C THR A 110 2.14 0.66 2.48
N CYS A 111 0.86 1.04 2.37
CA CYS A 111 0.34 2.27 3.00
C CYS A 111 0.52 2.33 4.51
N ILE A 112 0.58 1.17 5.17
CA ILE A 112 0.78 1.00 6.62
C ILE A 112 2.22 0.64 7.00
N ALA A 113 3.16 0.63 6.05
CA ALA A 113 4.57 0.38 6.39
C ALA A 113 5.10 1.50 7.29
N PRO A 114 6.01 1.18 8.23
CA PRO A 114 6.80 2.19 8.93
C PRO A 114 7.39 3.19 7.93
N ASP A 115 7.05 4.46 8.07
CA ASP A 115 7.62 5.50 7.22
C ASP A 115 8.90 6.06 7.87
N TYR A 116 8.82 6.37 9.16
CA TYR A 116 9.92 6.87 9.96
C TYR A 116 9.84 6.36 11.41
N ALA A 117 10.97 6.36 12.11
CA ALA A 117 11.05 5.99 13.52
C ALA A 117 11.41 7.22 14.37
N LEU A 118 10.72 7.39 15.51
CA LEU A 118 11.04 8.33 16.57
C LEU A 118 11.56 7.53 17.76
N VAL A 119 12.87 7.62 18.01
CA VAL A 119 13.56 6.78 18.99
C VAL A 119 14.08 7.65 20.13
N HIS A 120 13.87 7.22 21.37
CA HIS A 120 14.39 7.92 22.54
C HIS A 120 15.93 7.96 22.49
N GLU A 121 16.50 9.13 22.74
CA GLU A 121 17.93 9.41 22.58
C GLU A 121 18.83 8.38 23.29
N SER A 122 18.45 7.94 24.50
CA SER A 122 19.21 7.00 25.32
C SER A 122 19.35 5.59 24.73
N ILE A 123 18.62 5.26 23.66
CA ILE A 123 18.66 3.95 22.99
C ILE A 123 18.77 4.10 21.46
N HIS A 124 18.92 5.31 20.94
CA HIS A 124 18.94 5.60 19.50
C HIS A 124 20.05 4.84 18.79
N ASP A 125 21.28 4.95 19.29
CA ASP A 125 22.44 4.38 18.62
C ASP A 125 22.42 2.85 18.65
N ASP A 126 22.01 2.26 19.77
CA ASP A 126 21.82 0.81 19.91
C ASP A 126 20.75 0.30 18.93
N TYR A 127 19.65 1.04 18.79
CA TYR A 127 18.56 0.69 17.87
C TYR A 127 19.04 0.73 16.41
N VAL A 128 19.73 1.79 16.00
CA VAL A 128 20.27 1.94 14.65
C VAL A 128 21.31 0.87 14.34
N ALA A 129 22.21 0.57 15.29
CA ALA A 129 23.23 -0.47 15.13
C ALA A 129 22.57 -1.85 14.89
N LYS A 130 21.58 -2.21 15.71
CA LYS A 130 20.82 -3.45 15.57
C LYS A 130 20.01 -3.51 14.27
N MET A 131 19.43 -2.39 13.82
CA MET A 131 18.76 -2.33 12.52
C MET A 131 19.71 -2.65 11.38
N LYS A 132 20.92 -2.09 11.38
CA LYS A 132 21.93 -2.36 10.34
C LYS A 132 22.32 -3.84 10.33
N GLU A 133 22.63 -4.41 11.49
CA GLU A 133 22.95 -5.83 11.61
C GLU A 133 21.81 -6.72 11.09
N PHE A 134 20.57 -6.38 11.44
CA PHE A 134 19.39 -7.10 10.96
C PHE A 134 19.25 -7.01 9.44
N VAL A 135 19.43 -5.82 8.87
CA VAL A 135 19.33 -5.61 7.43
C VAL A 135 20.42 -6.35 6.68
N GLU A 136 21.67 -6.30 7.14
CA GLU A 136 22.78 -7.02 6.53
C GLU A 136 22.56 -8.55 6.59
N LYS A 137 22.08 -9.05 7.73
CA LYS A 137 21.82 -10.47 7.91
C LYS A 137 20.67 -10.99 7.04
N HIS A 138 19.61 -10.21 6.88
CA HIS A 138 18.34 -10.67 6.28
C HIS A 138 18.07 -10.14 4.86
N TYR A 139 18.77 -9.10 4.42
CA TYR A 139 18.50 -8.41 3.15
C TYR A 139 19.80 -8.00 2.41
N SER A 140 20.91 -8.71 2.65
CA SER A 140 22.24 -8.42 2.06
C SER A 140 22.28 -8.45 0.53
N ASP A 141 21.39 -9.21 -0.12
CA ASP A 141 21.24 -9.22 -1.58
C ASP A 141 19.84 -8.78 -1.99
N ALA A 142 19.65 -7.46 -2.12
CA ALA A 142 18.40 -6.84 -2.55
C ALA A 142 17.95 -7.26 -3.96
N ARG A 143 18.80 -7.91 -4.78
CA ARG A 143 18.45 -8.32 -6.15
C ARG A 143 17.93 -9.76 -6.22
N ASN A 144 18.29 -10.59 -5.25
CA ASN A 144 17.96 -12.02 -5.21
C ASN A 144 17.06 -12.43 -4.04
N HIS A 145 16.55 -11.47 -3.27
CA HIS A 145 15.65 -11.79 -2.16
C HIS A 145 14.21 -11.97 -2.63
N ASN A 146 13.73 -13.21 -2.65
CA ASN A 146 12.31 -13.53 -2.90
C ASN A 146 11.36 -12.98 -1.82
N GLU A 147 11.90 -12.52 -0.68
CA GLU A 147 11.12 -11.96 0.42
C GLU A 147 10.87 -10.45 0.30
N THR A 148 11.52 -9.77 -0.66
CA THR A 148 11.27 -8.37 -0.96
C THR A 148 10.62 -8.24 -2.34
N GLY A 149 9.62 -7.37 -2.46
CA GLY A 149 9.03 -7.04 -3.75
C GLY A 149 10.01 -6.30 -4.67
N ARG A 150 9.50 -5.76 -5.78
CA ARG A 150 10.22 -4.79 -6.62
C ARG A 150 9.47 -3.48 -6.60
N VAL A 151 10.20 -2.38 -6.74
CA VAL A 151 9.58 -1.07 -6.95
C VAL A 151 8.77 -1.12 -8.25
N ILE A 152 7.52 -0.64 -8.19
CA ILE A 152 6.49 -0.88 -9.21
C ILE A 152 6.85 -0.33 -10.59
N SER A 153 7.62 0.75 -10.66
CA SER A 153 8.09 1.37 -11.89
C SER A 153 9.39 2.14 -11.63
N GLN A 154 10.27 2.23 -12.63
CA GLN A 154 11.47 3.07 -12.61
C GLN A 154 11.17 4.47 -13.14
#